data_AF-A0A642C5E3-F1
#
_entry.id   AF-A0A642C5E3-F1
#
_cell.length_a   1.000
_cell.length_b   1.000
_cell.length_c   1.000
_cell.angle_alpha   90.00
_cell.angle_beta   90.00
_cell.angle_gamma   90.00
#
_symmetry.space_group_name_H-M   'P 1'
#
loop_
_entity.id
_entity.type
_entity.pdbx_description
1 polymer ?
#
loop_
_entity_poly.entity_id
_entity_poly.type
_entity_poly.pdbx_seq_one_letter_code
_entity_poly.pdbx_strand_id
1 'polypeptide(L)'
;LGKEGALVGSKGQVIAVPAEGGKPVDTTGAGDHFAAGFLYGQSVGATLEQSARIGSLLAGYIIDVIGARIPDDKWEQIKLKVNSILS
;
A
#
# COMPACT_ATOMS: atom_id res chain seq x y z
N LEU A 1 -1.08 -5.73 10.23
CA LEU A 1 -2.23 -5.95 11.14
C LEU A 1 -3.54 -6.21 10.37
N GLY A 2 -3.47 -6.68 9.11
CA GLY A 2 -4.67 -6.88 8.29
C GLY A 2 -5.49 -5.59 8.17
N LYS A 3 -6.77 -5.66 8.52
CA LYS A 3 -7.73 -4.53 8.50
C LYS A 3 -7.33 -3.31 9.35
N GLU A 4 -6.40 -3.46 10.30
CA GLU A 4 -5.92 -2.35 11.12
C GLU A 4 -4.72 -1.63 10.48
N GLY A 5 -4.25 -2.11 9.34
CA GLY A 5 -3.17 -1.50 8.58
C GLY A 5 -1.81 -2.14 8.83
N ALA A 6 -0.78 -1.30 8.90
CA ALA A 6 0.61 -1.72 8.99
C ALA A 6 1.38 -0.94 10.06
N LEU A 7 2.40 -1.61 10.61
CA LEU A 7 3.42 -0.99 11.44
C LEU A 7 4.74 -1.07 10.69
N VAL A 8 5.43 0.06 10.56
CA VAL A 8 6.77 0.15 9.98
C VAL A 8 7.73 0.65 11.03
N GLY A 9 8.78 -0.12 11.28
CA GLY A 9 9.79 0.18 12.30
C GLY A 9 11.16 0.48 11.70
N SER A 10 11.84 1.53 12.19
CA SER A 10 13.24 1.80 11.87
C SER A 10 13.92 2.56 13.00
N LYS A 11 15.12 2.12 13.41
CA LYS A 11 15.95 2.79 14.43
C LYS A 11 15.20 3.19 15.71
N GLY A 12 14.34 2.30 16.21
CA GLY A 12 13.54 2.53 17.42
C GLY A 12 12.29 3.41 17.22
N GLN A 13 12.05 3.93 16.02
CA GLN A 13 10.79 4.56 15.64
C GLN A 13 9.82 3.53 15.09
N VAL A 14 8.54 3.68 15.41
CA VAL A 14 7.44 2.88 14.87
C VAL A 14 6.39 3.82 14.32
N ILE A 15 6.02 3.62 13.05
CA ILE A 15 4.99 4.36 12.35
C ILE A 15 3.82 3.43 12.12
N ALA A 16 2.62 3.85 12.55
CA ALA A 16 1.38 3.16 12.23
C ALA A 16 0.72 3.83 11.03
N VAL A 17 0.37 3.02 10.03
CA VAL A 17 -0.38 3.46 8.86
C VAL A 17 -1.68 2.68 8.80
N PRO A 18 -2.85 3.35 8.70
CA PRO A 18 -4.13 2.67 8.60
C PRO A 18 -4.21 1.83 7.32
N ALA A 19 -5.02 0.76 7.35
CA ALA A 19 -5.35 0.04 6.13
C ALA A 19 -6.12 0.98 5.19
N GLU A 20 -5.80 0.92 3.90
CA GLU A 20 -6.67 1.46 2.87
C GLU A 20 -7.53 0.35 2.26
N GLY A 21 -8.64 0.74 1.63
CA GLY A 21 -9.58 -0.18 0.99
C GLY A 21 -10.91 -0.34 1.74
N GLY A 22 -11.85 -0.99 1.06
CA GLY A 22 -13.21 -1.18 1.54
C GLY A 22 -13.42 -2.53 2.24
N LYS A 23 -14.52 -3.19 1.90
CA LYS A 23 -14.83 -4.54 2.37
C LYS A 23 -14.10 -5.55 1.47
N PRO A 24 -13.14 -6.34 1.99
CA PRO A 24 -12.36 -7.26 1.17
C PRO A 24 -13.25 -8.26 0.42
N VAL A 25 -12.97 -8.44 -0.87
CA VAL A 25 -13.52 -9.48 -1.74
C VAL A 25 -12.63 -10.72 -1.71
N ASP A 26 -11.31 -10.53 -1.76
CA ASP A 26 -10.28 -11.58 -1.71
C ASP A 26 -9.02 -10.96 -1.08
N THR A 27 -8.39 -11.61 -0.09
CA THR A 27 -7.18 -11.06 0.57
C THR A 27 -5.88 -11.59 -0.03
N THR A 28 -5.96 -12.41 -1.07
CA THR A 28 -4.80 -13.01 -1.73
C THR A 28 -3.89 -11.93 -2.31
N GLY A 29 -2.60 -11.99 -1.99
CA GLY A 29 -1.61 -11.04 -2.51
C GLY A 29 -1.59 -9.66 -1.84
N ALA A 30 -2.42 -9.40 -0.82
CA ALA A 30 -2.41 -8.11 -0.10
C ALA A 30 -1.03 -7.78 0.52
N GLY A 31 -0.35 -8.78 1.08
CA GLY A 31 1.00 -8.62 1.62
C GLY A 31 2.05 -8.34 0.55
N ASP A 32 1.96 -9.02 -0.60
CA ASP A 32 2.90 -8.82 -1.71
C ASP A 32 2.76 -7.42 -2.32
N HIS A 33 1.52 -6.94 -2.47
CA HIS A 33 1.24 -5.59 -2.96
C HIS A 33 1.65 -4.52 -1.95
N PHE A 34 1.49 -4.77 -0.65
CA PHE A 34 2.04 -3.90 0.39
C PHE A 34 3.56 -3.79 0.26
N ALA A 35 4.25 -4.93 0.19
CA ALA A 35 5.71 -4.96 0.07
C ALA A 35 6.17 -4.27 -1.22
N ALA A 36 5.51 -4.52 -2.35
CA ALA A 36 5.83 -3.88 -3.63
C ALA A 36 5.68 -2.35 -3.56
N GLY A 37 4.59 -1.85 -2.98
CA GLY A 37 4.36 -0.41 -2.82
C GLY A 37 5.36 0.24 -1.84
N PHE A 38 5.67 -0.46 -0.75
CA PHE A 38 6.68 -0.01 0.20
C PHE A 38 8.07 0.10 -0.45
N LEU A 39 8.50 -0.94 -1.18
CA LEU A 39 9.78 -0.97 -1.88
C LEU A 39 9.84 0.09 -3.00
N TYR A 40 8.73 0.31 -3.71
CA TYR A 40 8.64 1.41 -4.66
C TYR A 40 8.91 2.76 -3.99
N GLY A 41 8.23 3.05 -2.87
CA GLY A 41 8.46 4.27 -2.10
C GLY A 41 9.93 4.45 -1.69
N GLN A 42 10.56 3.39 -1.16
CA GLN A 42 11.98 3.41 -0.82
C GLN A 42 12.88 3.65 -2.04
N SER A 43 12.55 3.06 -3.20
CA SER A 43 13.34 3.20 -4.42
C SER A 43 13.35 4.63 -5.00
N VAL A 44 12.30 5.42 -4.72
CA VAL A 44 12.19 6.82 -5.16
C VAL A 44 12.57 7.83 -4.07
N GLY A 45 13.18 7.37 -2.97
CA GLY A 45 13.64 8.22 -1.88
C GLY A 45 12.55 8.74 -0.95
N ALA A 46 11.37 8.11 -0.94
CA ALA A 46 10.27 8.50 -0.06
C ALA A 46 10.59 8.20 1.41
N THR A 47 9.94 8.92 2.32
CA THR A 47 10.02 8.63 3.76
C THR A 47 9.43 7.24 4.08
N LEU A 48 9.73 6.73 5.27
CA LEU A 48 9.15 5.47 5.75
C LEU A 48 7.62 5.52 5.82
N GLU A 49 7.06 6.66 6.25
CA GLU A 49 5.62 6.86 6.30
C GLU A 49 5.01 6.87 4.89
N GLN A 50 5.58 7.64 3.96
CA GLN A 50 5.10 7.67 2.57
C GLN A 50 5.15 6.29 1.93
N SER A 51 6.25 5.55 2.15
CA SER A 51 6.41 4.18 1.64
C SER A 51 5.37 3.23 2.23
N ALA A 52 5.11 3.32 3.53
CA ALA A 52 4.07 2.54 4.20
C ALA A 52 2.67 2.88 3.70
N ARG A 53 2.38 4.16 3.41
CA ARG A 53 1.13 4.62 2.81
C ARG A 53 0.95 4.10 1.39
N ILE A 54 1.99 4.11 0.56
CA ILE A 54 1.94 3.55 -0.80
C ILE A 54 1.71 2.02 -0.75
N GLY A 55 2.37 1.32 0.17
CA GLY A 55 2.10 -0.11 0.41
C GLY A 55 0.65 -0.35 0.82
N SER A 56 0.13 0.42 1.79
CA SER A 56 -1.25 0.30 2.26
C SER A 56 -2.26 0.57 1.13
N LEU A 57 -1.99 1.57 0.29
CA LEU A 57 -2.77 1.89 -0.89
C LEU A 57 -2.88 0.69 -1.85
N LEU A 58 -1.75 0.08 -2.24
CA LEU A 58 -1.77 -1.06 -3.16
C LEU A 58 -2.44 -2.28 -2.56
N ALA A 59 -2.23 -2.53 -1.26
CA ALA A 59 -2.94 -3.58 -0.53
C ALA A 59 -4.45 -3.34 -0.54
N GLY A 60 -4.89 -2.09 -0.37
CA GLY A 60 -6.30 -1.71 -0.44
C GLY A 60 -6.95 -1.93 -1.81
N TYR A 61 -6.20 -1.74 -2.90
CA TYR A 61 -6.72 -2.00 -4.25
C TYR A 61 -6.83 -3.49 -4.56
N ILE A 62 -5.87 -4.30 -4.11
CA ILE A 62 -5.90 -5.74 -4.45
C ILE A 62 -6.98 -6.48 -3.66
N ILE A 63 -7.29 -6.05 -2.43
CA ILE A 63 -8.31 -6.73 -1.62
C ILE A 63 -9.73 -6.62 -2.19
N ASP A 64 -9.98 -5.63 -3.06
CA ASP A 64 -11.28 -5.38 -3.69
C ASP A 64 -11.45 -6.17 -5.01
N VAL A 65 -10.48 -7.00 -5.38
CA VAL A 65 -10.42 -7.71 -6.67
C VAL A 65 -10.18 -9.20 -6.45
N ILE A 66 -10.78 -10.07 -7.27
CA ILE A 66 -10.52 -11.51 -7.20
C ILE A 66 -9.15 -11.82 -7.82
N GLY A 67 -8.31 -12.56 -7.08
CA GLY A 67 -6.96 -12.93 -7.50
C GLY A 67 -5.90 -11.85 -7.22
N ALA A 68 -4.65 -12.16 -7.55
CA ALA A 68 -3.48 -11.36 -7.12
C ALA A 68 -2.96 -10.37 -8.18
N ARG A 69 -3.84 -9.82 -9.04
CA ARG A 69 -3.48 -8.78 -10.02
C ARG A 69 -4.41 -7.58 -9.95
N ILE A 70 -3.83 -6.39 -9.78
CA ILE A 70 -4.57 -5.12 -9.89
C ILE A 70 -5.04 -4.93 -11.35
N PRO A 71 -6.34 -4.64 -11.57
CA PRO A 71 -6.88 -4.38 -12.90
C PRO A 71 -6.24 -3.16 -13.57
N ASP A 72 -6.07 -3.24 -14.88
CA ASP A 72 -5.30 -2.24 -15.64
C ASP A 72 -5.92 -0.83 -15.55
N ASP A 73 -7.25 -0.73 -15.43
CA ASP A 73 -8.00 0.54 -15.29
C ASP A 73 -7.76 1.27 -13.96
N LYS A 74 -7.23 0.59 -12.93
CA LYS A 74 -6.96 1.21 -11.63
C LYS A 74 -5.64 1.97 -11.57
N TRP A 75 -4.71 1.67 -12.47
CA TRP A 75 -3.35 2.21 -12.37
C TRP A 75 -3.26 3.72 -12.52
N GLU A 76 -4.11 4.35 -13.34
CA GLU A 76 -4.11 5.81 -13.45
C GLU A 76 -4.49 6.48 -12.12
N GLN A 77 -5.50 5.96 -11.42
CA GLN A 77 -5.88 6.46 -10.11
C GLN A 77 -4.80 6.18 -9.06
N ILE A 78 -4.18 5.00 -9.10
CA ILE A 78 -3.07 4.63 -8.20
C ILE A 78 -1.91 5.61 -8.37
N LYS A 79 -1.47 5.89 -9.61
CA LYS A 79 -0.39 6.84 -9.87
C LYS A 79 -0.69 8.24 -9.35
N LEU A 80 -1.92 8.74 -9.55
CA LEU A 80 -2.34 10.04 -9.01
C LEU A 80 -2.25 10.10 -7.49
N LYS A 81 -2.74 9.07 -6.80
CA LYS A 81 -2.66 8.97 -5.33
C LYS A 81 -1.22 8.85 -4.85
N VAL A 82 -0.39 8.05 -5.52
CA VAL A 82 1.04 7.92 -5.22
C VAL A 82 1.74 9.27 -5.35
N ASN A 83 1.51 10.02 -6.42
CA ASN A 83 2.08 11.36 -6.59
C ASN A 83 1.64 12.30 -5.47
N SER A 84 0.38 12.23 -5.02
CA SER A 84 -0.11 13.02 -3.89
C SER A 84 0.48 12.58 -2.54
N ILE A 85 0.93 11.32 -2.40
CA ILE A 85 1.63 10.86 -1.19
C ILE A 85 3.09 11.36 -1.22
N LEU A 86 3.70 11.42 -2.40
CA LEU A 86 5.10 11.81 -2.59
C LEU A 86 5.33 13.33 -2.58
N SER A 87 4.32 14.12 -2.94
CA SER A 87 4.33 15.59 -2.84
C SER A 87 4.36 16.08 -1.39
#